data_AF-A0A2E6Q7K1-F1
#
_entry.id   AF-A0A2E6Q7K1-F1
#
_cell.length_a   1.000
_cell.length_b   1.000
_cell.length_c   1.000
_cell.angle_alpha   90.00
_cell.angle_beta   90.00
_cell.angle_gamma   90.00
#
_symmetry.space_group_name_H-M   'P 1'
#
loop_
_entity.id
_entity.type
_entity.pdbx_description
1 polymer ?
#
loop_
_entity_poly.entity_id
_entity_poly.type
_entity_poly.pdbx_seq_one_letter_code
_entity_poly.pdbx_strand_id
1 'polypeptide(L)'
;MNASPNTHERLADRREVQSSSDRGFGIVFCILFLIIGLWPVFWGGSPRAWSLSISGAFLAVAFIRPQLLRPLNRLWTAFGLLLHKVVNPLVMGFLFFLVVTPIGLLMRLLGKRPLELEFERDRSSYWKDRTPPGPPAEGMKNQF
;
A
#
# COMPACT_ATOMS: atom_id res chain seq x y z
N MET A 1 -2.73 -16.51 -30.89
CA MET A 1 -2.32 -15.12 -31.21
C MET A 1 -3.47 -14.21 -30.81
N ASN A 2 -3.44 -13.60 -29.62
CA ASN A 2 -4.44 -12.61 -29.20
C ASN A 2 -3.74 -11.26 -29.17
N ALA A 3 -3.92 -10.47 -30.23
CA ALA A 3 -3.47 -9.09 -30.26
C ALA A 3 -4.36 -8.28 -29.31
N SER A 4 -3.79 -7.73 -28.23
CA SER A 4 -4.45 -6.71 -27.44
C SER A 4 -4.69 -5.47 -28.33
N PRO A 5 -5.88 -4.85 -28.30
CA PRO A 5 -6.10 -3.60 -29.02
C PRO A 5 -5.17 -2.53 -28.44
N ASN A 6 -4.47 -1.80 -29.31
CA ASN A 6 -3.61 -0.68 -28.93
C ASN A 6 -4.47 0.53 -28.52
N THR A 7 -5.13 0.45 -27.37
CA THR A 7 -5.80 1.58 -26.72
C THR A 7 -4.85 2.26 -25.74
N HIS A 8 -4.87 3.59 -25.66
CA HIS A 8 -4.09 4.36 -24.68
C HIS A 8 -4.47 4.06 -23.21
N GLU A 9 -5.59 3.38 -22.99
CA GLU A 9 -6.05 2.93 -21.69
C GLU A 9 -5.58 1.50 -21.39
N ARG A 10 -4.76 1.36 -20.35
CA ARG A 10 -4.34 0.06 -19.78
C ARG A 10 -5.47 -0.52 -18.90
N LEU A 11 -6.52 -1.03 -19.51
CA LEU A 11 -7.66 -1.64 -18.80
C LEU A 11 -7.33 -2.96 -18.09
N ALA A 12 -6.18 -3.56 -18.40
CA ALA A 12 -5.74 -4.85 -17.89
C ALA A 12 -4.43 -4.77 -17.08
N ASP A 13 -4.17 -3.69 -16.33
CA ASP A 13 -3.06 -3.67 -15.36
C ASP A 13 -3.38 -4.55 -14.14
N ARG A 14 -3.46 -5.87 -14.36
CA ARG A 14 -3.33 -6.84 -13.29
C ARG A 14 -1.88 -6.81 -12.86
N ARG A 15 -1.53 -5.94 -11.91
CA ARG A 15 -0.26 -6.04 -11.22
C ARG A 15 -0.20 -7.42 -10.58
N GLU A 16 0.52 -8.34 -11.22
CA GLU A 16 0.85 -9.61 -10.61
C GLU A 16 1.61 -9.30 -9.32
N VAL A 17 1.13 -9.84 -8.20
CA VAL A 17 1.82 -9.71 -6.92
C VAL A 17 3.16 -10.40 -7.09
N GLN A 18 4.22 -9.62 -7.26
CA GLN A 18 5.57 -10.13 -7.37
C GLN A 18 5.95 -10.75 -6.03
N SER A 19 5.87 -12.08 -5.95
CA SER A 19 6.29 -12.81 -4.77
C SER A 19 7.80 -12.58 -4.56
N SER A 20 8.21 -12.45 -3.30
CA SER A 20 9.63 -12.34 -2.95
C SER A 20 10.40 -13.55 -3.49
N SER A 21 11.67 -13.34 -3.86
CA SER A 21 12.55 -14.45 -4.25
C SER A 21 12.78 -15.39 -3.08
N ASP A 22 12.84 -16.71 -3.32
CA ASP A 22 13.05 -17.72 -2.28
C ASP A 22 14.33 -17.48 -1.47
N ARG A 23 15.37 -16.95 -2.11
CA ARG A 23 16.62 -16.53 -1.45
C ARG A 23 16.40 -15.32 -0.53
N GLY A 24 15.65 -14.33 -1.02
CA GLY A 24 15.31 -13.14 -0.25
C GLY A 24 14.49 -13.49 1.00
N PHE A 25 13.52 -14.39 0.86
CA PHE A 25 12.76 -14.93 2.00
C PHE A 25 13.69 -15.55 3.05
N GLY A 26 14.62 -16.43 2.63
CA GLY A 26 15.59 -17.05 3.56
C GLY A 26 16.49 -16.05 4.27
N ILE A 27 16.95 -15.01 3.57
CA ILE A 27 17.80 -13.94 4.15
C ILE A 27 17.02 -13.12 5.18
N VAL A 28 15.76 -12.75 4.89
CA VAL A 28 14.92 -11.99 5.83
C VAL A 28 14.72 -12.78 7.13
N PHE A 29 14.42 -14.08 7.04
CA PHE A 29 14.25 -14.93 8.22
C PHE A 29 15.58 -15.18 8.96
N CYS A 30 16.70 -15.30 8.24
CA CYS A 30 18.03 -15.35 8.84
C CYS A 30 18.28 -14.10 9.70
N ILE A 31 18.05 -12.90 9.16
CA ILE A 31 18.21 -11.63 9.88
C ILE A 31 17.26 -11.55 11.07
N LEU A 32 16.00 -11.93 10.91
CA LEU A 32 15.01 -11.94 11.99
C LEU A 32 15.48 -12.80 13.18
N PHE A 33 15.89 -14.04 12.93
CA PHE A 33 16.37 -14.94 13.97
C PHE A 33 17.73 -14.52 14.55
N LEU A 34 18.57 -13.85 13.75
CA LEU A 34 19.82 -13.26 14.23
C LEU A 34 19.53 -12.14 15.25
N ILE A 35 18.61 -11.23 14.93
CA ILE A 35 18.18 -10.15 15.83
C ILE A 35 17.59 -10.75 17.11
N ILE A 36 16.68 -11.72 17.02
CA ILE A 36 16.08 -12.38 18.19
C ILE A 36 17.13 -13.11 19.05
N GLY A 37 18.14 -13.70 18.39
CA GLY A 37 19.23 -14.43 19.03
C GLY A 37 20.20 -13.53 19.79
N LEU A 38 20.50 -12.37 19.22
CA LEU A 38 21.41 -11.37 19.78
C LEU A 38 20.72 -10.33 20.67
N TRP A 39 19.40 -10.19 20.59
CA TRP A 39 18.63 -9.25 21.41
C TRP A 39 18.98 -9.30 22.91
N PRO A 40 19.09 -10.48 23.56
CA PRO A 40 19.41 -10.54 24.98
C PRO A 40 20.81 -10.04 25.32
N VAL A 41 21.75 -10.11 24.38
CA VAL A 41 23.15 -9.69 24.58
C VAL A 41 23.23 -8.19 24.85
N PHE A 42 22.35 -7.39 24.24
CA PHE A 42 22.28 -5.95 24.48
C PHE A 42 21.83 -5.57 25.90
N TRP A 43 21.18 -6.48 26.62
CA TRP A 43 20.80 -6.32 28.03
C TRP A 43 21.66 -7.18 28.98
N GLY A 44 22.81 -7.68 28.53
CA GLY A 44 23.73 -8.49 29.33
C GLY A 44 23.31 -9.95 29.53
N GLY A 45 22.29 -10.42 28.81
CA GLY A 45 21.85 -11.81 28.81
C GLY A 45 22.64 -12.69 27.82
N SER A 46 22.56 -14.00 28.00
CA SER A 46 23.19 -14.96 27.06
C SER A 46 22.44 -14.99 25.72
N PRO A 47 23.16 -15.13 24.59
CA PRO A 47 22.54 -15.28 23.29
C PRO A 47 21.68 -16.53 23.25
N ARG A 48 20.54 -16.46 22.55
CA ARG A 48 19.66 -17.62 22.38
C ARG A 48 20.25 -18.54 21.32
N ALA A 49 21.03 -19.52 21.76
CA ALA A 49 21.70 -20.49 20.89
C ALA A 49 20.73 -21.14 19.88
N TRP A 50 19.52 -21.49 20.31
CA TRP A 50 18.49 -22.06 19.43
C TRP A 50 18.12 -21.12 18.27
N SER A 51 18.01 -19.81 18.51
CA SER A 51 17.67 -18.82 17.50
C SER A 51 18.83 -18.61 16.52
N LEU A 52 20.07 -18.64 17.02
CA LEU A 52 21.27 -18.57 16.18
C LEU A 52 21.42 -19.81 15.29
N SER A 53 21.14 -21.01 15.83
CA SER A 53 21.14 -22.24 15.03
C SER A 53 20.09 -22.20 13.91
N ILE A 54 18.88 -21.70 14.18
CA ILE A 54 17.84 -21.53 13.17
C ILE A 54 18.27 -20.50 12.11
N SER A 55 18.85 -19.37 12.52
CA SER A 55 19.39 -18.36 11.61
C SER A 55 20.43 -18.97 10.64
N GLY A 56 21.39 -19.72 11.17
CA GLY A 56 22.40 -20.43 10.37
C GLY A 56 21.80 -21.46 9.41
N ALA A 57 20.77 -22.19 9.84
CA ALA A 57 20.06 -23.15 8.99
C ALA A 57 19.34 -22.44 7.82
N PHE A 58 18.63 -21.34 8.09
CA PHE A 58 17.98 -20.53 7.05
C PHE A 58 18.99 -19.96 6.04
N LEU A 59 20.13 -19.48 6.52
CA LEU A 59 21.21 -19.00 5.67
C LEU A 59 21.76 -20.12 4.77
N ALA A 60 22.08 -21.29 5.35
CA ALA A 60 22.59 -22.42 4.59
C ALA A 60 21.61 -22.89 3.52
N VAL A 61 20.31 -22.99 3.85
CA VAL A 61 19.27 -23.39 2.89
C VAL A 61 19.09 -22.33 1.80
N ALA A 62 19.13 -21.04 2.13
CA ALA A 62 19.01 -19.96 1.16
C ALA A 62 20.12 -19.97 0.10
N PHE A 63 21.36 -20.30 0.48
CA PHE A 63 22.50 -20.35 -0.43
C PHE A 63 22.62 -21.69 -1.19
N ILE A 64 22.40 -22.81 -0.52
CA ILE A 64 22.62 -24.15 -1.12
C ILE A 64 21.42 -24.56 -1.97
N ARG A 65 20.20 -24.52 -1.42
CA ARG A 65 18.97 -25.06 -2.05
C ARG A 65 17.75 -24.18 -1.71
N PRO A 66 17.66 -22.96 -2.28
CA PRO A 66 16.55 -22.05 -2.00
C PRO A 66 15.18 -22.62 -2.41
N GLN A 67 15.15 -23.62 -3.30
CA GLN A 67 13.89 -24.27 -3.71
C GLN A 67 13.15 -24.93 -2.53
N LEU A 68 13.84 -25.32 -1.45
CA LEU A 68 13.20 -25.86 -0.24
C LEU A 68 12.34 -24.83 0.49
N LEU A 69 12.67 -23.54 0.35
CA LEU A 69 11.94 -22.44 0.98
C LEU A 69 10.73 -21.99 0.16
N ARG A 70 10.55 -22.47 -1.08
CA ARG A 70 9.43 -22.13 -1.98
C ARG A 70 8.05 -22.30 -1.36
N PRO A 71 7.66 -23.48 -0.83
CA PRO A 71 6.32 -23.65 -0.28
C PRO A 71 6.07 -22.72 0.90
N LEU A 72 7.09 -22.49 1.74
CA LEU A 72 7.02 -21.61 2.88
C LEU A 72 6.91 -20.14 2.46
N ASN A 73 7.70 -19.70 1.49
CA ASN A 73 7.65 -18.36 0.90
C ASN A 73 6.29 -18.06 0.26
N ARG A 74 5.71 -19.04 -0.45
CA ARG A 74 4.37 -18.90 -1.05
C ARG A 74 3.28 -18.79 0.02
N LEU A 75 3.36 -19.61 1.07
CA LEU A 75 2.41 -19.55 2.19
C LEU A 75 2.52 -18.22 2.93
N TRP A 76 3.74 -17.75 3.19
CA TRP A 76 4.00 -16.45 3.80
C TRP A 76 3.46 -15.30 2.95
N THR A 77 3.66 -15.35 1.63
CA THR A 77 3.14 -14.35 0.71
C THR A 77 1.60 -14.35 0.69
N ALA A 78 0.97 -15.52 0.66
CA ALA A 78 -0.49 -15.64 0.74
C ALA A 78 -1.05 -15.09 2.07
N PHE A 79 -0.37 -15.38 3.18
CA PHE A 79 -0.71 -14.82 4.48
C PHE A 79 -0.58 -13.29 4.49
N GLY A 80 0.51 -12.75 3.93
CA GLY A 80 0.70 -11.30 3.78
C GLY A 80 -0.39 -10.63 2.96
N LEU A 81 -0.86 -11.28 1.88
CA LEU A 81 -1.99 -10.78 1.08
C LEU A 81 -3.31 -10.81 1.84
N LEU A 82 -3.56 -11.88 2.61
CA LEU A 82 -4.75 -11.96 3.45
C LEU A 82 -4.73 -10.88 4.53
N LEU A 83 -3.59 -10.69 5.19
CA LEU A 83 -3.39 -9.63 6.18
C LEU A 83 -3.60 -8.26 5.54
N HIS A 84 -3.01 -8.01 4.36
CA HIS A 84 -3.20 -6.75 3.64
C HIS A 84 -4.68 -6.47 3.34
N LYS A 85 -5.45 -7.49 2.96
CA LYS A 85 -6.91 -7.36 2.71
C LYS A 85 -7.67 -6.87 3.95
N VAL A 86 -7.20 -7.18 5.15
CA VAL A 86 -7.82 -6.74 6.42
C VAL A 86 -7.25 -5.39 6.88
N VAL A 87 -5.93 -5.25 6.84
CA VAL A 87 -5.22 -4.05 7.31
C VAL A 87 -5.53 -2.85 6.43
N ASN A 88 -5.65 -3.02 5.10
CA ASN A 88 -5.89 -1.89 4.20
C ASN A 88 -7.23 -1.18 4.48
N PRO A 89 -8.39 -1.87 4.56
CA PRO A 89 -9.65 -1.25 4.98
C PRO A 89 -9.60 -0.69 6.40
N LEU A 90 -8.90 -1.36 7.32
CA LEU A 90 -8.78 -0.92 8.71
C LEU A 90 -8.02 0.41 8.81
N VAL A 91 -6.87 0.52 8.14
CA VAL A 91 -6.07 1.75 8.07
C VAL A 91 -6.85 2.86 7.37
N MET A 92 -7.53 2.55 6.26
CA MET A 92 -8.38 3.51 5.57
C MET A 92 -9.55 3.98 6.45
N GLY A 93 -10.15 3.08 7.23
CA GLY A 93 -11.18 3.42 8.21
C GLY A 93 -10.65 4.34 9.30
N PHE A 94 -9.49 4.03 9.88
CA PHE A 94 -8.84 4.91 10.86
C PHE A 94 -8.53 6.29 10.27
N LEU A 95 -7.95 6.35 9.07
CA LEU A 95 -7.67 7.62 8.41
C LEU A 95 -8.96 8.42 8.18
N PHE A 96 -10.04 7.77 7.76
CA PHE A 96 -11.32 8.44 7.57
C PHE A 96 -11.90 8.98 8.89
N PHE A 97 -11.94 8.18 9.94
CA PHE A 97 -12.60 8.59 11.19
C PHE A 97 -11.73 9.47 12.10
N LEU A 98 -10.41 9.32 12.07
CA LEU A 98 -9.49 10.09 12.93
C LEU A 98 -8.91 11.33 12.27
N VAL A 99 -8.89 11.39 10.94
CA VAL A 99 -8.32 12.53 10.20
C VAL A 99 -9.40 13.23 9.39
N VAL A 100 -10.02 12.54 8.44
CA VAL A 100 -10.95 13.19 7.49
C VAL A 100 -12.23 13.69 8.18
N THR A 101 -12.85 12.85 9.01
CA THR A 101 -14.09 13.16 9.72
C THR A 101 -13.95 14.33 10.68
N PRO A 102 -12.94 14.40 11.57
CA PRO A 102 -12.78 15.55 12.46
C PRO A 102 -12.43 16.82 11.71
N ILE A 103 -11.64 16.75 10.62
CA ILE A 103 -11.40 17.92 9.76
C ILE A 103 -12.72 18.42 9.17
N GLY A 104 -13.55 17.54 8.61
CA GLY A 104 -14.86 17.90 8.06
C GLY A 104 -15.81 18.46 9.11
N LEU A 105 -15.83 17.87 10.31
CA LEU A 105 -16.63 18.37 11.43
C LEU A 105 -16.15 19.76 11.87
N LEU A 106 -14.84 19.96 12.00
CA LEU A 106 -14.25 21.25 12.35
C LEU A 106 -14.58 22.33 11.31
N MET A 107 -14.48 22.00 10.02
CA MET A 107 -14.90 22.91 8.94
C MET A 107 -16.37 23.29 9.04
N ARG A 108 -17.24 22.32 9.34
CA ARG A 108 -18.68 22.56 9.54
C ARG A 108 -18.96 23.43 10.77
N LEU A 109 -18.23 23.24 11.88
CA LEU A 109 -18.32 24.09 13.07
C LEU A 109 -17.82 25.52 12.80
N LEU A 110 -16.77 25.67 11.99
CA LEU A 110 -16.25 26.97 11.53
C LEU A 110 -17.11 27.63 10.44
N GLY A 111 -18.23 27.02 10.05
CA GLY A 111 -19.12 27.54 8.99
C GLY A 111 -18.54 27.43 7.58
N LYS A 112 -17.38 26.78 7.40
CA LYS A 112 -16.75 26.60 6.09
C LYS A 112 -17.43 25.47 5.34
N ARG A 113 -18.13 25.80 4.26
CA ARG A 113 -18.78 24.84 3.35
C ARG A 113 -18.12 24.93 1.97
N PRO A 114 -17.18 24.01 1.64
CA PRO A 114 -16.48 24.06 0.35
C PRO A 114 -17.41 23.76 -0.84
N LEU A 115 -18.51 23.05 -0.58
CA LEU A 115 -19.57 22.80 -1.55
C LEU A 115 -20.87 23.46 -1.08
N GLU A 116 -21.53 24.15 -2.01
CA GLU A 116 -22.92 24.59 -1.86
C GLU A 116 -23.82 23.38 -2.08
N LEU A 117 -24.15 22.70 -0.98
CA LEU A 117 -24.97 21.49 -0.98
C LEU A 117 -26.47 21.78 -0.79
N GLU A 118 -26.83 23.05 -0.59
CA GLU A 118 -28.22 23.47 -0.42
C GLU A 118 -28.92 23.53 -1.79
N PHE A 119 -30.05 22.82 -1.87
CA PHE A 119 -30.86 22.79 -3.08
C PHE A 119 -31.83 23.97 -3.09
N GLU A 120 -31.58 24.94 -3.94
CA GLU A 120 -32.41 26.11 -4.18
C GLU A 120 -33.35 25.87 -5.37
N ARG A 121 -34.65 25.76 -5.09
CA ARG A 121 -35.68 25.49 -6.10
C ARG A 121 -35.93 26.66 -7.06
N ASP A 122 -35.71 27.88 -6.59
CA ASP A 122 -35.97 29.10 -7.36
C ASP A 122 -34.77 29.55 -8.21
N ARG A 123 -33.66 28.81 -8.17
CA ARG A 123 -32.45 29.13 -8.92
C ARG A 123 -32.57 28.62 -10.37
N SER A 124 -32.39 29.50 -11.34
CA SER A 124 -32.51 29.15 -12.78
C SER A 124 -31.35 28.28 -13.28
N SER A 125 -30.17 28.37 -12.66
CA SER A 125 -29.01 27.54 -12.96
C SER A 125 -28.06 27.46 -11.75
N TYR A 126 -27.44 26.29 -11.55
CA TYR A 126 -26.36 26.08 -10.57
C TYR A 126 -24.96 26.33 -11.17
N TRP A 127 -24.89 26.69 -12.45
CA TRP A 127 -23.62 26.97 -13.12
C TRP A 127 -22.98 28.20 -12.48
N LYS A 128 -21.74 28.04 -12.00
CA LYS A 128 -20.94 29.14 -11.48
C LYS A 128 -20.11 29.73 -12.62
N ASP A 129 -20.46 30.94 -13.03
CA ASP A 129 -19.66 31.68 -14.00
C ASP A 129 -18.27 31.97 -13.42
N ARG A 130 -17.23 31.64 -14.20
CA ARG A 130 -15.84 31.82 -13.79
C ARG A 130 -15.39 33.23 -14.15
N THR A 131 -14.94 34.00 -13.16
CA THR A 131 -14.30 35.30 -13.32
C THR A 131 -12.91 35.27 -12.69
N PRO A 132 -11.81 35.43 -13.46
CA PRO A 132 -11.79 35.68 -14.90
C PRO A 132 -12.23 34.45 -15.74
N PRO A 133 -12.70 34.66 -16.98
CA PRO A 133 -13.01 33.58 -17.90
C PRO A 133 -11.81 32.63 -18.02
N GLY A 134 -12.09 31.32 -18.11
CA GLY A 134 -11.04 30.35 -18.43
C GLY A 134 -10.34 30.71 -19.75
N PRO A 135 -9.13 30.19 -20.00
CA PRO A 135 -8.42 30.44 -21.25
C PRO A 135 -9.34 30.14 -22.46
N PRO A 136 -9.28 30.96 -23.51
CA PRO A 136 -10.15 30.80 -24.68
C PRO A 136 -10.02 29.38 -25.25
N ALA A 137 -11.13 28.82 -25.75
CA ALA A 137 -11.19 27.45 -26.28
C ALA A 137 -10.16 27.16 -27.41
N GLU A 138 -9.62 28.21 -28.01
CA GLU A 138 -8.52 28.19 -28.98
C GLU A 138 -7.17 27.72 -28.38
N GLY A 139 -7.07 27.60 -27.05
CA GLY A 139 -5.90 27.10 -26.31
C GLY A 139 -5.64 25.59 -26.41
N MET A 140 -6.43 24.86 -27.19
CA MET A 140 -6.24 23.44 -27.53
C MET A 140 -5.07 23.19 -28.51
N LYS A 141 -4.15 24.16 -28.69
CA LYS A 141 -2.99 24.02 -29.60
C LYS A 141 -1.89 23.10 -29.09
N ASN A 142 -1.74 22.94 -27.76
CA ASN A 142 -0.69 22.11 -27.14
C ASN A 142 -1.30 21.21 -26.04
N GLN A 143 -2.03 20.18 -26.45
CA GLN A 143 -2.73 19.27 -25.52
C GLN A 143 -1.85 18.09 -25.08
N PHE A 144 -0.66 17.96 -25.66
CA PHE A 144 0.30 16.86 -25.47
C PHE A 144 1.71 17.43 -25.28
#